data_AF-A0A7Y9MR02-F1
#
_entry.id   AF-A0A7Y9MR02-F1
#
_cell.length_a   1.000
_cell.length_b   1.000
_cell.length_c   1.000
_cell.angle_alpha   90.00
_cell.angle_beta   90.00
_cell.angle_gamma   90.00
#
_symmetry.space_group_name_H-M   'P 1'
#
loop_
_entity.id
_entity.type
_entity.pdbx_description
1 polymer ?
#
loop_
_entity_poly.entity_id
_entity_poly.type
_entity_poly.pdbx_seq_one_letter_code
_entity_poly.pdbx_strand_id
1 'polypeptide(L)'
;MPAIIIGTQMERGLTKWRHGFSVPEEGPADRLLVIEFHGDPWEIPGFKGDVLDVAELRAACPLAAQDWIPLQGNLKCKAQLGVPARISIPLSQAANPR
;
A
#
# COMPACT_ATOMS: atom_id res chain seq x y z
N MET A 1 10.51 5.68 9.70
CA MET A 1 9.69 6.52 8.81
C MET A 1 8.63 5.66 8.13
N PRO A 2 7.33 6.00 8.26
CA PRO A 2 6.26 5.25 7.63
C PRO A 2 6.24 5.63 6.16
N ALA A 3 5.93 4.67 5.29
CA ALA A 3 5.78 4.96 3.87
C ALA A 3 4.30 5.05 3.55
N ILE A 4 3.90 6.17 2.96
CA ILE A 4 2.57 6.32 2.40
C ILE A 4 2.68 6.40 0.89
N ILE A 5 2.00 5.46 0.25
CA ILE A 5 1.81 5.44 -1.20
C ILE A 5 0.39 5.88 -1.46
N ILE A 6 0.22 7.01 -2.15
CA ILE A 6 -1.10 7.51 -2.55
C ILE A 6 -1.35 7.10 -3.99
N GLY A 7 -2.36 6.26 -4.20
CA GLY A 7 -2.91 5.93 -5.52
C GLY A 7 -4.16 6.76 -5.79
N THR A 8 -4.27 7.34 -6.98
CA THR A 8 -5.49 7.99 -7.45
C THR A 8 -5.85 7.43 -8.81
N GLN A 9 -7.02 6.82 -8.93
CA GLN A 9 -7.57 6.45 -10.21
C GLN A 9 -8.42 7.62 -10.72
N MET A 10 -8.15 8.09 -11.93
CA MET A 10 -9.08 8.98 -12.61
C MET A 10 -10.20 8.10 -13.17
N GLU A 11 -11.46 8.58 -13.15
CA GLU A 11 -12.68 7.85 -13.56
C GLU A 11 -12.54 7.04 -14.86
N ARG A 12 -11.60 7.41 -15.73
CA ARG A 12 -11.06 6.57 -16.82
C ARG A 12 -9.56 6.83 -16.97
N GLY A 13 -8.69 5.88 -16.57
CA GLY A 13 -7.26 5.96 -16.88
C GLY A 13 -6.34 5.18 -15.94
N LEU A 14 -5.03 5.28 -16.21
CA LEU A 14 -3.98 4.67 -15.40
C LEU A 14 -3.94 5.30 -14.00
N THR A 15 -3.79 4.45 -12.98
CA THR A 15 -3.56 4.88 -11.60
C THR A 15 -2.32 5.76 -11.51
N LYS A 16 -2.47 6.94 -10.90
CA LYS A 16 -1.34 7.82 -10.60
C LYS A 16 -0.88 7.58 -9.17
N TRP A 17 0.38 7.21 -9.02
CA TRP A 17 1.03 6.97 -7.74
C TRP A 17 1.86 8.17 -7.32
N ARG A 18 1.79 8.57 -6.05
CA ARG A 18 2.64 9.60 -5.45
C ARG A 18 2.99 9.24 -4.01
N HIS A 19 4.09 9.76 -3.49
CA HIS A 19 4.38 9.67 -2.06
C HIS A 19 3.46 10.61 -1.28
N GLY A 20 2.91 10.11 -0.18
CA GLY A 20 2.23 10.91 0.82
C GLY A 20 3.17 11.17 2.01
N PHE A 21 3.06 12.34 2.62
CA PHE A 21 3.62 12.62 3.93
C PHE A 21 2.46 12.79 4.89
N SER A 22 1.97 11.69 5.46
CA SER A 22 1.09 11.74 6.63
C SER A 22 1.81 11.00 7.75
N VAL A 23 1.99 11.68 8.88
CA VAL A 23 2.40 10.97 10.10
C VAL A 23 1.14 10.27 10.59
N PRO A 24 1.10 8.94 10.72
CA PRO A 24 -0.09 8.28 11.24
C PRO A 24 -0.40 8.83 12.64
N GLU A 25 -1.65 9.24 12.87
CA GLU A 25 -2.13 9.76 14.18
C GLU A 25 -2.05 8.70 15.29
N GLU A 26 -2.04 7.41 14.95
CA GLU A 26 -1.92 6.31 15.91
C GLU A 26 -0.97 5.21 15.41
N GLY A 27 0.00 4.86 16.27
CA GLY A 27 0.95 3.77 16.09
C GLY A 27 2.41 4.24 15.93
N PRO A 28 3.41 3.40 16.26
CA PRO A 28 4.81 3.76 16.07
C PRO A 28 5.05 4.01 14.57
N ALA A 29 5.36 5.27 14.24
CA ALA A 29 5.63 5.76 12.89
C ALA A 29 6.75 4.99 12.15
N ASP A 30 7.42 4.03 12.78
CA ASP A 30 8.56 3.35 12.20
C ASP A 30 8.25 2.06 11.44
N ARG A 31 7.01 1.52 11.48
CA ARG A 31 6.76 0.15 10.99
C ARG A 31 5.41 -0.10 10.30
N LEU A 32 4.93 0.83 9.47
CA LEU A 32 3.71 0.63 8.69
C LEU A 32 3.85 1.13 7.23
N LEU A 33 3.40 0.31 6.28
CA LEU A 33 3.07 0.76 4.92
C LEU A 33 1.58 1.11 4.90
N VAL A 34 1.27 2.32 4.42
CA VAL A 34 -0.11 2.76 4.21
C VAL A 34 -0.30 3.06 2.72
N ILE A 35 -1.33 2.49 2.12
CA ILE A 35 -1.75 2.83 0.76
C ILE A 35 -3.06 3.59 0.87
N GLU A 36 -3.05 4.88 0.50
CA GLU A 36 -4.26 5.68 0.40
C GLU A 36 -4.74 5.66 -1.05
N PHE A 37 -5.96 5.18 -1.29
CA PHE A 37 -6.52 5.05 -2.62
C PHE A 37 -7.76 5.90 -2.79
N HIS A 38 -7.69 6.81 -3.77
CA HIS A 38 -8.82 7.60 -4.22
C HIS A 38 -9.46 6.89 -5.42
N GLY A 39 -10.48 6.09 -5.15
CA GLY A 39 -11.14 5.20 -6.11
C GLY A 39 -11.72 3.97 -5.38
N ASP A 40 -12.04 2.91 -6.14
CA ASP A 40 -12.38 1.62 -5.53
C ASP A 40 -11.09 0.90 -5.09
N PRO A 41 -10.89 0.60 -3.79
CA PRO A 41 -9.69 -0.08 -3.34
C PRO A 41 -9.50 -1.45 -3.99
N TRP A 42 -10.55 -2.13 -4.45
CA TRP A 42 -10.42 -3.41 -5.17
C TRP A 42 -9.74 -3.30 -6.53
N GLU A 43 -9.53 -2.08 -7.03
CA GLU A 43 -8.76 -1.81 -8.24
C GLU A 43 -7.26 -1.66 -7.97
N ILE A 44 -6.83 -1.70 -6.71
CA ILE A 44 -5.41 -1.73 -6.36
C ILE A 44 -4.84 -3.08 -6.82
N PRO A 45 -3.84 -3.09 -7.71
CA PRO A 45 -3.24 -4.33 -8.19
C PRO A 45 -2.63 -5.14 -7.04
N GLY A 46 -2.91 -6.45 -7.03
CA GLY A 46 -2.52 -7.35 -5.96
C GLY A 46 -3.45 -7.37 -4.75
N PHE A 47 -4.39 -6.43 -4.60
CA PHE A 47 -5.26 -6.40 -3.43
C PHE A 47 -6.46 -7.36 -3.59
N LYS A 48 -6.55 -8.34 -2.69
CA LYS A 48 -7.50 -9.45 -2.72
C LYS A 48 -8.10 -9.64 -1.32
N GLY A 49 -9.15 -8.88 -0.99
CA GLY A 49 -9.83 -8.96 0.31
C GLY A 49 -8.99 -8.39 1.45
N ASP A 50 -8.36 -9.25 2.24
CA ASP A 50 -7.49 -8.93 3.38
C ASP A 50 -6.00 -9.23 3.11
N VAL A 51 -5.67 -9.51 1.86
CA VAL A 51 -4.30 -9.81 1.42
C VAL A 51 -3.89 -8.88 0.28
N LEU A 52 -2.62 -8.46 0.30
CA LEU A 52 -1.96 -7.79 -0.80
C LEU A 52 -0.82 -8.65 -1.36
N ASP A 53 -0.91 -8.98 -2.64
CA ASP A 53 0.18 -9.57 -3.42
C ASP A 53 1.21 -8.50 -3.77
N VAL A 54 2.42 -8.67 -3.24
CA VAL A 54 3.50 -7.68 -3.36
C VAL A 54 4.09 -7.65 -4.77
N ALA A 55 4.11 -8.78 -5.48
CA ALA A 55 4.65 -8.84 -6.83
C ALA A 55 3.73 -8.09 -7.81
N GLU A 56 2.42 -8.30 -7.69
CA GLU A 56 1.42 -7.55 -8.47
C GLU A 56 1.43 -6.06 -8.15
N LEU A 57 1.53 -5.68 -6.86
CA LEU A 57 1.66 -4.27 -6.48
C LEU A 57 2.91 -3.64 -7.10
N ARG A 58 4.08 -4.29 -6.97
CA ARG A 58 5.36 -3.77 -7.51
C ARG A 58 5.35 -3.64 -9.03
N ALA A 59 4.69 -4.55 -9.74
CA ALA A 59 4.54 -4.48 -11.18
C ALA A 59 3.72 -3.25 -11.62
N ALA A 60 2.71 -2.84 -10.84
CA ALA A 60 1.84 -1.73 -11.17
C ALA A 60 2.20 -0.39 -10.49
N CYS A 61 2.98 -0.42 -9.41
CA CYS A 61 3.36 0.73 -8.60
C CYS A 61 4.89 0.79 -8.45
N PRO A 62 5.58 1.62 -9.26
CA PRO A 62 7.03 1.81 -9.15
C PRO A 62 7.48 2.32 -7.77
N LEU A 63 6.59 3.00 -7.04
CA LEU A 63 6.88 3.50 -5.68
C LEU A 63 6.95 2.38 -4.64
N ALA A 64 6.38 1.21 -4.93
CA ALA A 64 6.50 0.02 -4.09
C ALA A 64 7.88 -0.66 -4.20
N ALA A 65 8.80 -0.11 -5.01
CA ALA A 65 10.14 -0.65 -5.19
C ALA A 65 11.10 -0.43 -4.01
N GLN A 66 10.61 0.07 -2.86
CA GLN A 66 11.42 0.36 -1.69
C GLN A 66 12.11 -0.89 -1.13
N ASP A 67 13.34 -0.74 -0.65
CA ASP A 67 14.17 -1.85 -0.14
C ASP A 67 13.54 -2.61 1.03
N TRP A 68 12.65 -1.97 1.80
CA TRP A 68 12.01 -2.56 2.97
C TRP A 68 10.68 -3.27 2.65
N ILE A 69 10.09 -3.07 1.45
CA ILE A 69 8.94 -3.86 0.98
C ILE A 69 9.50 -5.19 0.42
N PRO A 70 8.95 -6.37 0.70
CA PRO A 70 9.42 -7.62 0.10
C PRO A 70 9.43 -7.56 -1.41
N LEU A 71 10.23 -8.40 -2.08
CA LEU A 71 10.17 -8.52 -3.54
C LEU A 71 8.93 -9.30 -4.00
N GLN A 72 8.44 -10.23 -3.17
CA GLN A 72 7.32 -11.12 -3.45
C GLN A 72 6.64 -11.55 -2.15
N GLY A 73 5.44 -12.12 -2.28
CA GLY A 73 4.69 -12.69 -1.16
C GLY A 73 3.37 -11.98 -0.91
N ASN A 74 2.66 -12.47 0.10
CA ASN A 74 1.32 -12.01 0.49
C ASN A 74 1.40 -11.31 1.84
N LEU A 75 1.04 -10.03 1.87
CA LEU A 75 0.98 -9.24 3.09
C LEU A 75 -0.46 -9.17 3.57
N LYS A 76 -0.69 -9.45 4.86
CA LYS A 76 -2.03 -9.21 5.43
C LYS A 76 -2.23 -7.72 5.54
N CYS A 77 -3.38 -7.27 5.09
CA CYS A 77 -3.73 -5.87 5.13
C CYS A 77 -5.07 -5.66 5.81
N LYS A 78 -5.20 -4.48 6.41
CA LYS A 78 -6.46 -4.02 6.98
C LYS A 78 -6.98 -2.89 6.10
N ALA A 79 -8.08 -3.15 5.40
CA ALA A 79 -8.80 -2.13 4.66
C ALA A 79 -9.70 -1.33 5.59
N GLN A 80 -9.60 -0.01 5.51
CA GLN A 80 -10.49 0.93 6.15
C GLN A 80 -11.26 1.65 5.05
N LEU A 81 -12.56 1.37 4.97
CA LEU A 81 -13.47 1.96 3.98
C LEU A 81 -14.08 3.25 4.54
N GLY A 82 -13.97 4.34 3.78
CA GLY A 82 -14.37 5.71 4.12
C GLY A 82 -13.88 6.70 3.05
N VAL A 83 -13.93 8.02 3.28
CA VAL A 83 -13.12 8.96 2.46
C VAL A 83 -11.65 8.53 2.54
N PRO A 84 -10.82 8.86 1.53
CA PRO A 84 -10.08 7.90 0.67
C PRO A 84 -9.76 6.54 1.33
N ALA A 85 -9.99 5.44 0.61
CA ALA A 85 -9.76 4.09 1.16
C ALA A 85 -8.30 3.92 1.62
N ARG A 86 -8.11 3.40 2.84
CA ARG A 86 -6.77 3.19 3.42
C ARG A 86 -6.50 1.71 3.62
N ILE A 87 -5.34 1.27 3.15
CA ILE A 87 -4.83 -0.08 3.35
C ILE A 87 -3.57 -0.01 4.18
N SER A 88 -3.58 -0.64 5.35
CA SER A 88 -2.46 -0.65 6.27
C SER A 88 -1.82 -2.03 6.34
N ILE A 89 -0.51 -2.09 6.19
CA ILE A 89 0.29 -3.32 6.17
C ILE A 89 1.44 -3.22 7.19
N PRO A 90 1.43 -4.06 8.25
CA PRO A 90 2.49 -4.07 9.24
C PRO A 90 3.83 -4.52 8.66
N LEU A 91 4.92 -3.77 8.93
CA LEU A 91 6.24 -4.13 8.40
C LEU A 91 6.85 -5.39 9.02
N SER A 92 6.33 -5.87 10.15
CA SER A 92 6.71 -7.19 10.69
C SER A 92 6.43 -8.32 9.70
N GLN A 93 5.54 -8.11 8.73
CA GLN A 93 5.23 -9.06 7.66
C GLN A 93 5.98 -8.75 6.36
N ALA A 94 6.49 -7.53 6.21
CA ALA A 94 7.25 -7.04 5.07
C ALA A 94 8.75 -7.39 5.14
N ALA A 95 9.20 -8.05 6.21
CA ALA A 95 10.60 -8.40 6.40
C ALA A 95 11.02 -9.46 5.37
N ASN A 96 11.78 -9.02 4.37
CA ASN A 96 12.42 -9.88 3.39
C ASN A 96 13.38 -10.84 4.12
N PRO A 97 13.26 -12.17 3.96
CA PRO A 97 14.37 -13.05 4.26
C PRO A 97 15.47 -12.71 3.24
N ARG A 98 16.60 -12.18 3.73
CA ARG A 98 17.77 -11.84 2.92
C ARG A 98 18.20 -12.96 1.99
#